data_AF-A0A3D9SST7-F1
#
_entry.id   AF-A0A3D9SST7-F1
#
_cell.length_a   1.000
_cell.length_b   1.000
_cell.length_c   1.000
_cell.angle_alpha   90.00
_cell.angle_beta   90.00
_cell.angle_gamma   90.00
#
_symmetry.space_group_name_H-M   'P 1'
#
loop_
_entity.id
_entity.type
_entity.pdbx_description
1 polymer ?
#
loop_
_entity_poly.entity_id
_entity_poly.type
_entity_poly.pdbx_seq_one_letter_code
_entity_poly.pdbx_strand_id
1 'polypeptide(L)'
;MDVALLPTGADPADVLRRSGPGALREALAAALPPADLVVDDAMARAWGRLVSPEERLSALRAAVALIARTAPVHVARQVGRVSERLGVGHLDVTDALVTAVTSAMTPR
;
A
#
# COMPACT_ATOMS: atom_id res chain seq x y z
N MET A 1 11.13 -7.33 -7.43
CA MET A 1 10.07 -7.64 -8.40
C MET A 1 9.11 -6.48 -8.35
N ASP A 2 8.77 -5.88 -9.48
CA ASP A 2 7.95 -4.69 -9.59
C ASP A 2 6.68 -4.97 -10.39
N VAL A 3 5.67 -4.12 -10.26
CA VAL A 3 4.36 -4.25 -10.90
C VAL A 3 4.01 -2.95 -11.60
N ALA A 4 3.71 -3.03 -12.89
CA ALA A 4 3.16 -1.93 -13.68
C ALA A 4 1.63 -1.94 -13.59
N LEU A 5 1.03 -0.80 -13.30
CA LEU A 5 -0.42 -0.62 -13.33
C LEU A 5 -0.86 -0.20 -14.73
N LEU A 6 -1.79 -0.97 -15.30
CA LEU A 6 -2.42 -0.65 -16.57
C LEU A 6 -3.84 -0.11 -16.33
N PRO A 7 -4.44 0.61 -17.30
CA PRO A 7 -5.83 1.02 -17.22
C PRO A 7 -6.76 -0.17 -16.92
N THR A 8 -7.81 0.08 -16.14
CA THR A 8 -8.77 -0.95 -15.73
C THR A 8 -9.30 -1.72 -16.94
N GLY A 9 -9.18 -3.04 -16.91
CA GLY A 9 -9.64 -3.93 -17.98
C GLY A 9 -8.79 -3.92 -19.25
N ALA A 10 -7.59 -3.33 -19.23
CA ALA A 10 -6.64 -3.39 -20.33
C ALA A 10 -5.47 -4.33 -19.99
N ASP A 11 -5.10 -5.16 -20.96
CA ASP A 11 -3.83 -5.89 -20.95
C ASP A 11 -2.72 -5.10 -21.68
N PRO A 12 -1.45 -5.54 -21.67
CA PRO A 12 -0.38 -4.83 -22.37
C PRO A 12 -0.59 -4.69 -23.88
N ALA A 13 -1.21 -5.68 -24.53
CA ALA A 13 -1.47 -5.65 -25.97
C ALA A 13 -2.55 -4.63 -26.32
N ASP A 14 -3.57 -4.51 -25.49
CA ASP A 14 -4.60 -3.50 -25.55
C ASP A 14 -4.03 -2.08 -25.40
N VAL A 15 -3.13 -1.87 -24.43
CA VAL A 15 -2.47 -0.57 -24.25
C VAL A 15 -1.59 -0.24 -25.46
N LEU A 16 -0.82 -1.21 -25.94
CA LEU A 16 0.02 -1.04 -27.13
C LEU A 16 -0.81 -0.67 -28.36
N ARG A 17 -1.95 -1.33 -28.58
CA ARG A 17 -2.84 -1.10 -29.72
C ARG A 17 -3.60 0.23 -29.62
N ARG A 18 -4.09 0.59 -28.43
CA ARG A 18 -4.97 1.75 -28.21
C ARG A 18 -4.22 3.06 -27.94
N SER A 19 -3.08 2.97 -27.24
CA SER A 19 -2.34 4.13 -26.71
C SER A 19 -0.89 4.18 -27.21
N GLY A 20 -0.43 3.13 -27.90
CA GLY A 20 0.87 3.08 -28.55
C GLY A 20 2.03 2.64 -27.64
N PRO A 21 3.23 2.44 -28.22
CA PRO A 21 4.40 1.96 -27.48
C PRO A 21 4.92 2.93 -26.41
N GLY A 22 4.72 4.24 -26.61
CA GLY A 22 5.11 5.27 -25.65
C GLY A 22 4.39 5.12 -24.31
N ALA A 23 3.06 5.04 -24.36
CA ALA A 23 2.22 4.85 -23.18
C ALA A 23 2.53 3.54 -22.44
N LEU A 24 2.76 2.44 -23.17
CA LEU A 24 3.15 1.18 -22.54
C LEU A 24 4.52 1.29 -21.85
N ARG A 25 5.50 1.96 -22.49
CA ARG A 25 6.81 2.19 -21.88
C ARG A 25 6.71 3.02 -20.62
N GLU A 26 5.90 4.07 -20.62
CA GLU A 26 5.67 4.92 -19.45
C GLU A 26 5.05 4.12 -18.30
N ALA A 27 4.05 3.29 -18.57
CA ALA A 27 3.43 2.43 -17.54
C ALA A 27 4.44 1.45 -16.93
N LEU A 28 5.31 0.86 -17.75
CA LEU A 28 6.38 -0.04 -17.29
C LEU A 28 7.47 0.70 -16.51
N ALA A 29 7.82 1.92 -16.94
CA ALA A 29 8.81 2.76 -16.25
C ALA A 29 8.30 3.27 -14.89
N ALA A 30 6.98 3.41 -14.74
CA ALA A 30 6.32 3.77 -13.50
C ALA A 30 5.99 2.55 -12.59
N ALA A 31 6.59 1.38 -12.84
CA ALA A 31 6.34 0.19 -12.04
C ALA A 31 6.69 0.41 -10.56
N LEU A 32 5.86 -0.11 -9.67
CA LEU A 32 5.97 0.05 -8.23
C LEU A 32 6.24 -1.31 -7.57
N PRO A 33 6.88 -1.34 -6.38
CA PRO A 33 6.98 -2.54 -5.59
C PRO A 33 5.59 -3.12 -5.26
N PRO A 34 5.35 -4.44 -5.42
CA PRO A 34 4.05 -5.06 -5.16
C PRO A 34 3.56 -4.85 -3.73
N ALA A 35 4.48 -4.76 -2.77
CA ALA A 35 4.15 -4.47 -1.38
C ALA A 35 3.37 -3.16 -1.23
N ASP A 36 3.67 -2.15 -2.05
CA ASP A 36 3.00 -0.86 -2.04
C ASP A 36 1.54 -1.01 -2.44
N LEU A 37 1.29 -1.77 -3.52
CA LEU A 37 -0.04 -2.01 -4.03
C LEU A 37 -0.89 -2.81 -3.03
N VAL A 38 -0.31 -3.82 -2.39
CA VAL A 38 -1.02 -4.66 -1.42
C VAL A 38 -1.39 -3.84 -0.16
N VAL A 39 -0.48 -2.99 0.32
CA VAL A 39 -0.77 -2.09 1.45
C VAL A 39 -1.81 -1.04 1.07
N ASP A 40 -1.70 -0.44 -0.11
CA ASP A 40 -2.67 0.56 -0.61
C ASP A 40 -4.07 -0.04 -0.81
N ASP A 41 -4.16 -1.26 -1.35
CA ASP A 41 -5.42 -1.98 -1.54
C ASP A 41 -6.03 -2.44 -0.20
N ALA A 42 -5.23 -2.93 0.74
CA ALA A 42 -5.72 -3.32 2.06
C ALA A 42 -6.23 -2.11 2.85
N MET A 43 -5.54 -0.98 2.73
CA MET A 43 -6.07 0.31 3.15
C MET A 43 -7.41 0.52 2.44
N ALA A 44 -7.45 0.69 1.12
CA ALA A 44 -8.67 1.03 0.37
C ALA A 44 -9.86 0.06 0.53
N ARG A 45 -9.66 -1.18 0.96
CA ARG A 45 -10.76 -2.11 1.32
C ARG A 45 -11.30 -1.89 2.73
N ALA A 46 -10.43 -1.46 3.65
CA ALA A 46 -10.80 -1.15 5.02
C ALA A 46 -11.56 0.19 5.15
N TRP A 47 -11.69 0.96 4.05
CA TRP A 47 -12.34 2.28 4.04
C TRP A 47 -12.80 2.75 2.64
N GLY A 48 -13.76 3.68 2.58
CA GLY A 48 -14.22 4.32 1.35
C GLY A 48 -13.53 5.65 1.01
N ARG A 49 -13.76 6.72 1.79
CA ARG A 49 -13.29 8.10 1.48
C ARG A 49 -12.37 8.77 2.53
N LEU A 50 -11.99 8.09 3.62
CA LEU A 50 -11.19 8.64 4.75
C LEU A 50 -11.79 9.93 5.35
N VAL A 51 -13.11 9.95 5.49
CA VAL A 51 -13.85 11.12 5.97
C VAL A 51 -13.88 11.17 7.49
N SER A 52 -13.88 10.01 8.16
CA SER A 52 -13.93 9.93 9.63
C SER A 52 -12.61 9.46 10.28
N PRO A 53 -12.36 9.82 11.55
CA PRO A 53 -11.23 9.31 12.32
C PRO A 53 -11.22 7.78 12.47
N GLU A 54 -12.39 7.15 12.60
CA GLU A 54 -12.54 5.70 12.73
C GLU A 54 -12.14 4.98 11.45
N GLU A 55 -12.48 5.54 10.28
CA GLU A 55 -12.05 5.01 8.98
C GLU A 55 -10.52 5.06 8.84
N ARG A 56 -9.88 6.15 9.29
CA ARG A 56 -8.41 6.27 9.30
C ARG A 56 -7.76 5.26 10.24
N LEU A 57 -8.36 5.03 11.40
CA LEU A 57 -7.87 4.02 12.34
C LEU A 57 -8.01 2.60 11.78
N SER A 58 -9.13 2.30 11.11
CA SER A 58 -9.32 1.03 10.40
C SER A 58 -8.27 0.83 9.30
N ALA A 59 -8.05 1.86 8.49
CA ALA A 59 -7.02 1.89 7.45
C ALA A 59 -5.62 1.62 8.01
N LEU A 60 -5.26 2.33 9.08
CA LEU A 60 -3.97 2.19 9.75
C LEU A 60 -3.77 0.75 10.26
N ARG A 61 -4.78 0.19 10.93
CA ARG A 61 -4.74 -1.20 11.44
C ARG A 61 -4.55 -2.22 10.31
N ALA A 62 -5.27 -2.06 9.19
CA ALA A 62 -5.12 -2.92 8.02
C ALA A 62 -3.71 -2.84 7.43
N ALA A 63 -3.16 -1.63 7.32
CA ALA A 63 -1.80 -1.41 6.81
C ALA A 63 -0.73 -2.03 7.72
N VAL A 64 -0.75 -1.74 9.02
CA VAL A 64 0.29 -2.22 9.95
C VAL A 64 0.27 -3.74 10.13
N ALA A 65 -0.90 -4.38 10.01
CA ALA A 65 -1.00 -5.84 10.04
C ALA A 65 -0.25 -6.51 8.87
N LEU A 66 -0.22 -5.87 7.70
CA LEU A 66 0.56 -6.34 6.56
C LEU A 66 2.04 -5.99 6.70
N ILE A 67 2.36 -4.77 7.11
CA ILE A 67 3.74 -4.30 7.28
C ILE A 67 4.48 -5.17 8.30
N ALA A 68 3.81 -5.58 9.39
CA ALA A 68 4.35 -6.48 10.41
C ALA A 68 4.84 -7.83 9.85
N ARG A 69 4.39 -8.22 8.65
CA ARG A 69 4.76 -9.47 7.97
C ARG A 69 5.79 -9.28 6.85
N THR A 70 6.24 -8.05 6.62
CA THR A 70 7.25 -7.74 5.59
C THR A 70 8.67 -7.88 6.12
N ALA A 71 9.65 -8.02 5.22
CA ALA A 71 11.06 -8.01 5.61
C ALA A 71 11.42 -6.66 6.27
N PRO A 72 12.25 -6.63 7.34
CA PRO A 72 12.56 -5.41 8.09
C PRO A 72 13.06 -4.24 7.24
N VAL A 73 13.80 -4.55 6.16
CA VAL A 73 14.32 -3.56 5.20
C VAL A 73 13.22 -2.71 4.52
N HIS A 74 11.98 -3.19 4.48
CA HIS A 74 10.85 -2.48 3.86
C HIS A 74 10.02 -1.68 4.86
N VAL A 75 10.19 -1.91 6.17
CA VAL A 75 9.30 -1.37 7.22
C VAL A 75 9.34 0.16 7.26
N ALA A 76 10.52 0.76 7.37
CA ALA A 76 10.64 2.22 7.50
C ALA A 76 10.04 2.96 6.30
N ARG A 77 10.23 2.43 5.08
CA ARG A 77 9.65 2.99 3.86
C ARG A 77 8.11 2.90 3.88
N GLN A 78 7.54 1.78 4.31
CA GLN A 78 6.08 1.64 4.39
C GLN A 78 5.46 2.53 5.47
N VAL A 79 6.13 2.69 6.61
CA VAL A 79 5.71 3.62 7.66
C VAL A 79 5.57 5.04 7.12
N GLY A 80 6.58 5.52 6.37
CA GLY A 80 6.52 6.84 5.73
C GLY A 80 5.37 6.97 4.73
N ARG A 81 5.20 5.97 3.84
CA ARG A 81 4.11 5.95 2.86
C ARG A 81 2.72 5.98 3.51
N VAL A 82 2.50 5.18 4.56
CA VAL A 82 1.22 5.14 5.28
C VAL A 82 0.97 6.45 6.02
N SER A 83 2.00 7.04 6.64
CA SER A 83 1.92 8.35 7.28
C SER A 83 1.46 9.43 6.30
N GLU A 84 2.11 9.53 5.13
CA GLU A 84 1.74 10.48 4.08
C GLU A 84 0.32 10.25 3.55
N ARG A 85 -0.06 8.98 3.34
CA ARG A 85 -1.35 8.63 2.72
C ARG A 85 -2.55 8.82 3.64
N LEU A 86 -2.38 8.62 4.95
CA LEU A 86 -3.44 8.80 5.95
C LEU A 86 -3.40 10.17 6.64
N GLY A 87 -2.33 10.95 6.44
CA GLY A 87 -2.12 12.24 7.11
C GLY A 87 -1.92 12.10 8.62
N VAL A 88 -1.30 11.00 9.06
CA VAL A 88 -1.03 10.70 10.48
C VAL A 88 0.47 10.80 10.77
N GLY A 89 0.87 11.01 12.02
CA GLY A 89 2.29 11.14 12.38
C GLY A 89 3.06 9.83 12.18
N HIS A 90 4.35 9.93 11.83
CA HIS A 90 5.22 8.74 11.72
C HIS A 90 5.31 7.97 13.05
N LEU A 91 5.25 8.69 14.18
CA LEU A 91 5.23 8.09 15.51
C LEU A 91 3.96 7.25 15.72
N ASP A 92 2.80 7.75 15.33
CA ASP A 92 1.52 7.04 15.46
C ASP A 92 1.52 5.74 14.64
N VAL A 93 2.07 5.79 13.42
CA VAL A 93 2.19 4.60 12.55
C VAL A 93 3.17 3.59 13.15
N THR A 94 4.29 4.06 13.68
CA THR A 94 5.30 3.20 14.31
C THR A 94 4.75 2.53 15.57
N ASP A 95 4.04 3.28 16.41
CA ASP A 95 3.41 2.76 17.63
C ASP A 95 2.34 1.71 17.32
N ALA A 96 1.49 1.98 16.33
CA ALA A 96 0.52 1.01 15.83
C ALA A 96 1.19 -0.26 15.27
N LEU A 97 2.32 -0.11 14.58
CA LEU A 97 3.09 -1.25 14.06
C LEU A 97 3.71 -2.08 15.18
N VAL A 98 4.34 -1.45 16.18
CA VAL A 98 4.90 -2.15 17.35
C VAL A 98 3.81 -2.92 18.08
N THR A 99 2.64 -2.30 18.26
CA THR A 99 1.47 -2.94 18.86
C THR A 99 1.03 -4.18 18.05
N ALA A 100 0.96 -4.07 16.72
CA ALA A 100 0.57 -5.16 15.84
C ALA A 100 1.56 -6.34 15.88
N VAL A 101 2.86 -6.06 15.84
CA VAL A 101 3.92 -7.08 15.94
C VAL A 101 3.85 -7.80 17.29
N THR A 102 3.75 -7.04 18.39
CA THR A 102 3.69 -7.60 19.75
C THR A 102 2.44 -8.46 19.94
N SER A 103 1.30 -8.02 19.39
CA SER A 103 0.04 -8.77 19.45
C SER A 103 0.10 -10.06 18.64
N ALA A 104 0.79 -10.07 17.49
CA ALA A 104 0.98 -11.27 16.67
C ALA A 104 1.92 -12.31 17.32
N MET A 105 2.84 -11.87 18.19
CA MET A 105 3.76 -12.74 18.92
C MET A 105 3.13 -13.40 20.16
N THR A 106 2.00 -12.89 20.64
CA THR A 106 1.31 -13.45 21.81
C THR A 106 0.28 -14.49 21.33
N PRO A 107 0.46 -15.80 21.60
CA PRO A 107 -0.51 -16.80 21.20
C PRO A 107 -1.83 -16.55 21.96
N ARG A 108 -2.95 -16.56 21.23
CA ARG A 108 -4.30 -16.57 21.82
C ARG A 108 -4.66 -17.95 22.36
#